data_AF-A0A3B9YVZ8-F1
#
_entry.id   AF-A0A3B9YVZ8-F1
#
_cell.length_a   1.000
_cell.length_b   1.000
_cell.length_c   1.000
_cell.angle_alpha   90.00
_cell.angle_beta   90.00
_cell.angle_gamma   90.00
#
_symmetry.space_group_name_H-M   'P 1'
#
loop_
_entity.id
_entity.type
_entity.pdbx_description
1 polymer ?
#
loop_
_entity_poly.entity_id
_entity_poly.type
_entity_poly.pdbx_seq_one_letter_code
_entity_poly.pdbx_strand_id
1 'polypeptide(L)'
;PFIVRERLAVDGHHLPEAFAAFQLGGDHALQEYMKRQLTPLVALAMGSAVQPKGNERGLDRLLEEMFTGPQNGRVEMLREALRITPERWPQALYTWKAALFYEYRVRNFETRFARFLESVQATKIYAYSVAAPVEIVLPLRASLIARAQSAKAGLDRLLMTFSDAYRKDLIGSGSPDAFRDYLLSLHEKLYDFGVVYGILEQIVGYWEYWFISRGLTHVPAEFFMGIGRDLLGVVDPTTIGQSALPSFREPEPAPRPVAAAGAGAAHAVLV
;
A
#
# COMPACT_ATOMS: atom_id res chain seq x y z
N PRO A 1 -5.77 10.30 7.37
CA PRO A 1 -5.24 10.63 8.72
C PRO A 1 -3.71 10.49 8.82
N PHE A 2 -3.16 9.32 8.47
CA PHE A 2 -1.74 9.02 8.59
C PHE A 2 -0.87 9.90 7.66
N ILE A 3 -1.21 10.05 6.38
CA ILE A 3 -0.49 10.95 5.45
C ILE A 3 -0.45 12.40 5.93
N VAL A 4 -1.57 12.92 6.46
CA VAL A 4 -1.64 14.32 6.92
C VAL A 4 -0.69 14.53 8.11
N ARG A 5 -0.65 13.56 9.03
CA ARG A 5 0.31 13.59 10.14
C ARG A 5 1.75 13.49 9.66
N GLU A 6 2.04 12.63 8.70
CA GLU A 6 3.39 12.43 8.16
C GLU A 6 3.88 13.66 7.37
N ARG A 7 3.02 14.24 6.54
CA ARG A 7 3.33 15.47 5.80
C ARG A 7 3.55 16.65 6.74
N LEU A 8 2.70 16.82 7.75
CA LEU A 8 2.88 17.87 8.75
C LEU A 8 4.13 17.64 9.60
N ALA A 9 4.48 16.39 9.93
CA ALA A 9 5.70 16.07 10.65
C ALA A 9 6.97 16.44 9.84
N VAL A 10 6.95 16.25 8.52
CA VAL A 10 8.03 16.71 7.62
C VAL A 10 8.20 18.24 7.70
N ASP A 11 7.09 18.97 7.82
CA ASP A 11 7.08 20.43 7.96
C ASP A 11 7.28 20.91 9.43
N GLY A 12 7.66 20.01 10.34
CA GLY A 12 7.94 20.32 11.76
C GLY A 12 6.70 20.42 12.66
N HIS A 13 5.52 20.09 12.13
CA HIS A 13 4.24 20.12 12.83
C HIS A 13 3.82 18.72 13.28
N HIS A 14 3.92 18.45 14.58
CA HIS A 14 3.52 17.16 15.15
C HIS A 14 2.05 17.17 15.56
N LEU A 15 1.20 16.44 14.83
CA LEU A 15 -0.19 16.25 15.24
C LEU A 15 -0.29 15.37 16.51
N PRO A 16 -1.20 15.67 17.45
CA PRO A 16 -1.46 14.83 18.62
C PRO A 16 -1.90 13.41 18.23
N GLU A 17 -1.53 12.41 19.03
CA GLU A 17 -1.90 11.00 18.78
C GLU A 17 -3.42 10.78 18.74
N ALA A 18 -4.19 11.59 19.49
CA ALA A 18 -5.64 11.61 19.48
C ALA A 18 -6.25 11.78 18.07
N PHE A 19 -5.56 12.48 17.16
CA PHE A 19 -6.01 12.66 15.78
C PHE A 19 -6.03 11.33 14.99
N ALA A 20 -5.08 10.44 15.25
CA ALA A 20 -5.04 9.10 14.63
C ALA A 20 -5.98 8.13 15.34
N ALA A 21 -6.06 8.19 16.67
CA ALA A 21 -6.93 7.33 17.48
C ALA A 21 -8.42 7.53 17.14
N PHE A 22 -8.85 8.78 16.92
CA PHE A 22 -10.24 9.12 16.56
C PHE A 22 -10.71 8.42 15.28
N GLN A 23 -9.83 8.30 14.28
CA GLN A 23 -10.18 7.73 12.97
C GLN A 23 -10.15 6.20 12.96
N LEU A 24 -9.46 5.57 13.91
CA LEU A 24 -9.39 4.10 14.07
C LEU A 24 -10.47 3.57 15.02
N GLY A 25 -10.97 4.39 15.94
CA GLY A 25 -11.93 3.99 16.98
C GLY A 25 -13.32 3.59 16.47
N GLY A 26 -13.74 4.09 15.31
CA GLY A 26 -15.10 3.89 14.80
C GLY A 26 -15.31 2.69 13.86
N ASP A 27 -14.25 2.04 13.36
CA ASP A 27 -14.34 0.95 12.39
C ASP A 27 -14.05 -0.40 13.06
N HIS A 28 -15.10 -1.07 13.53
CA HIS A 28 -15.00 -2.38 14.19
C HIS A 28 -14.39 -3.45 13.28
N ALA A 29 -14.66 -3.41 11.98
CA ALA A 29 -14.14 -4.39 11.03
C ALA A 29 -12.63 -4.21 10.81
N LEU A 30 -12.16 -2.95 10.76
CA LEU A 30 -10.73 -2.64 10.79
C LEU A 30 -10.08 -3.11 12.10
N GLN A 31 -10.70 -2.84 13.25
CA GLN A 31 -10.15 -3.26 14.54
C GLN A 31 -9.98 -4.78 14.58
N GLU A 32 -11.01 -5.55 14.25
CA GLU A 32 -10.96 -7.02 14.18
C GLU A 32 -9.92 -7.52 13.18
N TYR A 33 -9.79 -6.86 12.02
CA TYR A 33 -8.73 -7.16 11.08
C TYR A 33 -7.34 -6.97 11.71
N MET A 34 -7.09 -5.83 12.35
CA MET A 34 -5.83 -5.54 13.01
C MET A 34 -5.56 -6.54 14.13
N LYS A 35 -6.57 -6.93 14.93
CA LYS A 35 -6.41 -7.95 15.98
C LYS A 35 -5.88 -9.27 15.42
N ARG A 36 -6.50 -9.76 14.34
CA ARG A 36 -6.10 -11.00 13.67
C ARG A 36 -4.67 -10.94 13.15
N GLN A 37 -4.24 -9.79 12.63
CA GLN A 37 -2.89 -9.60 12.10
C GLN A 37 -1.83 -9.50 13.21
N LEU A 38 -2.20 -8.95 14.37
CA LEU A 38 -1.29 -8.73 15.49
C LEU A 38 -1.15 -9.96 16.41
N THR A 39 -2.15 -10.83 16.46
CA THR A 39 -2.16 -12.04 17.30
C THR A 39 -0.89 -12.90 17.16
N PRO A 40 -0.45 -13.30 15.95
CA PRO A 40 0.71 -14.19 15.80
C PRO A 40 2.01 -13.50 16.21
N LEU A 41 2.09 -12.19 16.00
CA LEU A 41 3.25 -11.37 16.31
C LEU A 41 3.45 -11.19 17.80
N VAL A 42 2.36 -10.91 18.52
CA VAL A 42 2.36 -10.83 19.98
C VAL A 42 2.69 -12.19 20.59
N ALA A 43 2.12 -13.29 20.06
CA ALA A 43 2.41 -14.63 20.55
C ALA A 43 3.88 -15.02 20.36
N LEU A 44 4.52 -14.60 19.25
CA LEU A 44 5.93 -14.84 19.01
C LEU A 44 6.83 -13.98 19.91
N ALA A 45 6.52 -12.70 20.06
CA ALA A 45 7.31 -11.77 20.87
C ALA A 45 7.23 -12.09 22.37
N MET A 46 6.06 -12.51 22.86
CA MET A 46 5.83 -12.79 24.28
C MET A 46 6.07 -14.26 24.66
N GLY A 47 6.37 -15.12 23.67
CA GLY A 47 6.47 -16.57 23.84
C GLY A 47 5.17 -17.24 24.31
N SER A 48 5.27 -18.52 24.70
CA SER A 48 4.15 -19.34 25.21
C SER A 48 3.50 -18.82 26.51
N ALA A 49 3.96 -17.69 27.06
CA ALA A 49 3.37 -17.03 28.23
C ALA A 49 1.96 -16.47 27.94
N VAL A 50 1.58 -16.38 26.66
CA VAL A 50 0.23 -16.03 26.20
C VAL A 50 -0.37 -17.26 25.51
N GLN A 51 -0.77 -18.28 26.27
CA GLN A 51 -1.51 -19.40 25.67
C GLN A 51 -2.86 -18.91 25.08
N PRO A 52 -3.26 -19.35 23.87
CA PRO A 52 -4.45 -18.86 23.20
C PRO A 52 -5.77 -19.23 23.89
N LYS A 53 -5.80 -20.28 24.72
CA LYS A 53 -7.03 -20.81 25.35
C LYS A 53 -7.40 -20.07 26.65
N GLY A 54 -7.45 -18.74 26.61
CA GLY A 54 -7.87 -17.92 27.76
C GLY A 54 -7.38 -16.47 27.76
N ASN A 55 -6.53 -16.08 26.82
CA ASN A 55 -5.90 -14.74 26.81
C ASN A 55 -6.43 -13.79 25.72
N GLU A 56 -7.58 -14.10 25.10
CA GLU A 56 -8.26 -13.20 24.14
C GLU A 56 -8.48 -11.81 24.75
N ARG A 57 -8.97 -11.76 26.00
CA ARG A 57 -9.11 -10.50 26.77
C ARG A 57 -7.78 -9.79 27.00
N GLY A 58 -6.68 -10.52 27.04
CA GLY A 58 -5.34 -9.97 27.25
C GLY A 58 -4.77 -9.33 25.99
N LEU A 59 -4.99 -9.97 24.85
CA LEU A 59 -4.69 -9.45 23.53
C LEU A 59 -5.60 -8.27 23.17
N ASP A 60 -6.91 -8.37 23.42
CA ASP A 60 -7.87 -7.28 23.19
C ASP A 60 -7.45 -6.01 23.94
N ARG A 61 -7.04 -6.15 25.21
CA ARG A 61 -6.51 -5.02 26.00
C ARG A 61 -5.18 -4.49 25.46
N LEU A 62 -4.26 -5.37 25.07
CA LEU A 62 -3.00 -4.93 24.45
C LEU A 62 -3.26 -4.13 23.17
N LEU A 63 -4.22 -4.57 22.37
CA LEU A 63 -4.61 -3.89 21.15
C LEU A 63 -5.30 -2.57 21.44
N GLU A 64 -6.22 -2.54 22.39
CA GLU A 64 -6.85 -1.31 22.86
C GLU A 64 -5.82 -0.31 23.39
N GLU A 65 -4.82 -0.77 24.16
CA GLU A 65 -3.67 0.03 24.61
C GLU A 65 -2.79 0.48 23.44
N MET A 66 -2.54 -0.38 22.46
CA MET A 66 -1.86 0.01 21.23
C MET A 66 -2.64 1.13 20.54
N PHE A 67 -3.97 1.08 20.44
CA PHE A 67 -4.79 2.06 19.71
C PHE A 67 -5.04 3.38 20.44
N THR A 68 -5.27 3.34 21.75
CA THR A 68 -5.67 4.50 22.57
C THR A 68 -4.48 5.26 23.18
N GLY A 69 -3.27 4.72 23.04
CA GLY A 69 -2.03 5.27 23.60
C GLY A 69 -1.53 4.38 24.74
N PRO A 70 -0.21 4.28 24.96
CA PRO A 70 0.38 3.37 25.93
C PRO A 70 -0.07 3.76 27.34
N GLN A 71 -1.00 2.98 27.92
CA GLN A 71 -1.44 3.17 29.30
C GLN A 71 -0.72 2.20 30.26
N ASN A 72 -0.29 1.00 29.83
CA ASN A 72 0.22 -0.03 30.75
C ASN A 72 1.31 -0.97 30.18
N GLY A 73 1.94 -1.76 31.06
CA GLY A 73 3.18 -2.52 30.85
C GLY A 73 3.18 -3.67 29.82
N ARG A 74 2.06 -4.06 29.18
CA ARG A 74 2.08 -5.10 28.14
C ARG A 74 2.61 -4.60 26.81
N VAL A 75 2.25 -3.37 26.46
CA VAL A 75 2.84 -2.66 25.31
C VAL A 75 4.36 -2.52 25.51
N GLU A 76 4.79 -2.29 26.75
CA GLU A 76 6.20 -2.20 27.12
C GLU A 76 6.92 -3.56 27.01
N MET A 77 6.30 -4.65 27.45
CA MET A 77 6.83 -6.00 27.24
C MET A 77 7.00 -6.33 25.74
N LEU A 78 6.06 -5.91 24.90
CA LEU A 78 6.16 -6.08 23.45
C LEU A 78 7.32 -5.25 22.87
N ARG A 79 7.50 -4.00 23.34
CA ARG A 79 8.64 -3.14 22.96
C ARG A 79 9.97 -3.83 23.30
N GLU A 80 10.08 -4.36 24.52
CA GLU A 80 11.28 -5.06 25.01
C GLU A 80 11.56 -6.33 24.20
N ALA A 81 10.53 -7.14 23.93
CA ALA A 81 10.64 -8.34 23.11
C ALA A 81 11.12 -8.06 21.69
N LEU A 82 10.69 -6.93 21.10
CA LEU A 82 11.15 -6.46 19.79
C LEU A 82 12.47 -5.68 19.84
N ARG A 83 13.04 -5.47 21.04
CA ARG A 83 14.29 -4.72 21.28
C ARG A 83 14.26 -3.34 20.62
N ILE A 84 13.11 -2.67 20.63
CA ILE A 84 12.96 -1.31 20.11
C ILE A 84 13.22 -0.34 21.26
N THR A 85 14.05 0.69 21.06
CA THR A 85 14.30 1.67 22.12
C THR A 85 13.04 2.48 22.44
N PRO A 86 12.86 2.97 23.68
CA PRO A 86 11.70 3.79 24.05
C PRO A 86 11.47 4.98 23.11
N GLU A 87 12.54 5.57 22.59
CA GLU A 87 12.49 6.74 21.69
C GLU A 87 11.94 6.37 20.31
N ARG A 88 12.22 5.15 19.82
CA ARG A 88 11.76 4.66 18.50
C ARG A 88 10.39 3.98 18.56
N TRP A 89 9.93 3.59 19.75
CA TRP A 89 8.69 2.84 19.93
C TRP A 89 7.44 3.56 19.42
N PRO A 90 7.20 4.86 19.70
CA PRO A 90 6.04 5.57 19.18
C PRO A 90 5.99 5.59 17.65
N GLN A 91 7.13 5.76 16.99
CA GLN A 91 7.25 5.78 15.54
C GLN A 91 6.99 4.38 14.93
N ALA A 92 7.55 3.34 15.54
CA ALA A 92 7.31 1.95 15.10
C ALA A 92 5.83 1.58 15.23
N LEU A 93 5.21 1.91 16.37
CA LEU A 93 3.80 1.65 16.63
C LEU A 93 2.89 2.40 15.65
N TYR A 94 3.21 3.68 15.39
CA TYR A 94 2.52 4.50 14.40
C TYR A 94 2.59 3.87 13.00
N THR A 95 3.79 3.53 12.55
CA THR A 95 4.04 2.97 11.22
C THR A 95 3.30 1.65 11.04
N TRP A 96 3.28 0.82 12.07
CA TRP A 96 2.56 -0.45 12.07
C TRP A 96 1.04 -0.26 11.97
N LYS A 97 0.46 0.66 12.77
CA LYS A 97 -0.96 1.02 12.68
C LYS A 97 -1.32 1.48 11.27
N ALA A 98 -0.50 2.35 10.70
CA ALA A 98 -0.73 2.90 9.37
C ALA A 98 -0.64 1.81 8.29
N ALA A 99 0.38 0.95 8.34
CA ALA A 99 0.53 -0.18 7.43
C ALA A 99 -0.70 -1.11 7.44
N LEU A 100 -1.17 -1.48 8.62
CA LEU A 100 -2.35 -2.34 8.78
C LEU A 100 -3.63 -1.66 8.31
N PHE A 101 -3.80 -0.37 8.61
CA PHE A 101 -4.91 0.43 8.11
C PHE A 101 -4.94 0.42 6.59
N TYR A 102 -3.80 0.73 5.97
CA TYR A 102 -3.68 0.81 4.53
C TYR A 102 -3.89 -0.55 3.84
N GLU A 103 -3.34 -1.63 4.39
CA GLU A 103 -3.57 -2.97 3.89
C GLU A 103 -5.06 -3.34 3.92
N TYR A 104 -5.75 -3.05 5.02
CA TYR A 104 -7.20 -3.26 5.12
C TYR A 104 -7.97 -2.44 4.09
N ARG A 105 -7.62 -1.16 3.93
CA ARG A 105 -8.27 -0.25 2.99
C ARG A 105 -8.10 -0.70 1.54
N VAL A 106 -6.91 -1.14 1.14
CA VAL A 106 -6.67 -1.63 -0.24
C VAL A 106 -7.44 -2.91 -0.53
N ARG A 107 -7.50 -3.86 0.42
CA ARG A 107 -8.32 -5.07 0.26
C ARG A 107 -9.80 -4.76 -0.01
N ASN A 108 -10.34 -3.73 0.64
CA ASN A 108 -11.71 -3.28 0.43
C ASN A 108 -11.89 -2.39 -0.81
N PHE A 109 -10.79 -1.91 -1.39
CA PHE A 109 -10.80 -1.06 -2.58
C PHE A 109 -10.86 -1.87 -3.88
N GLU A 110 -10.38 -3.12 -3.89
CA GLU A 110 -10.32 -3.97 -5.10
C GLU A 110 -11.63 -4.01 -5.90
N THR A 111 -12.74 -4.33 -5.24
CA THR A 111 -14.05 -4.43 -5.89
C THR A 111 -14.51 -3.08 -6.44
N ARG A 112 -14.26 -1.98 -5.72
CA ARG A 112 -14.59 -0.62 -6.18
C ARG A 112 -13.78 -0.23 -7.40
N PHE A 113 -12.49 -0.57 -7.40
CA PHE A 113 -11.60 -0.31 -8.52
C PHE A 113 -11.98 -1.11 -9.78
N ALA A 114 -12.30 -2.39 -9.64
CA ALA A 114 -12.79 -3.21 -10.74
C ALA A 114 -14.08 -2.63 -11.34
N ARG A 115 -15.05 -2.28 -10.48
CA ARG A 115 -16.30 -1.64 -10.89
C ARG A 115 -16.07 -0.29 -11.59
N PHE A 116 -15.09 0.49 -11.14
CA PHE A 116 -14.68 1.72 -11.80
C PHE A 116 -14.19 1.45 -13.24
N LEU A 117 -13.27 0.51 -13.44
CA LEU A 117 -12.75 0.19 -14.77
C LEU A 117 -13.85 -0.29 -15.72
N GLU A 118 -14.71 -1.19 -15.24
CA GLU A 118 -15.87 -1.67 -15.99
C GLU A 118 -16.80 -0.53 -16.38
N SER A 119 -17.09 0.37 -15.43
CA SER A 119 -17.95 1.53 -15.68
C SER A 119 -17.35 2.50 -16.70
N VAL A 120 -16.04 2.83 -16.60
CA VAL A 120 -15.35 3.68 -17.60
C VAL A 120 -15.44 3.07 -19.00
N GLN A 121 -15.24 1.76 -19.09
CA GLN A 121 -15.30 1.05 -20.37
C GLN A 121 -16.73 1.01 -20.94
N ALA A 122 -17.72 0.75 -20.09
CA ALA A 122 -19.12 0.57 -20.47
C ALA A 122 -19.87 1.89 -20.77
N THR A 123 -19.36 3.03 -20.30
CA THR A 123 -19.97 4.34 -20.57
C THR A 123 -20.06 4.60 -22.07
N LYS A 124 -21.29 4.80 -22.55
CA LYS A 124 -21.56 5.16 -23.95
C LYS A 124 -21.39 6.66 -24.13
N ILE A 125 -20.63 7.03 -25.15
CA ILE A 125 -20.33 8.43 -25.45
C ILE A 125 -21.02 8.80 -26.76
N TYR A 126 -21.72 9.93 -26.77
CA TYR A 126 -22.45 10.43 -27.93
C TYR A 126 -22.20 11.94 -28.13
N ALA A 127 -22.78 12.53 -29.19
CA ALA A 127 -22.67 13.96 -29.49
C ALA A 127 -21.21 14.45 -29.59
N TYR A 128 -20.41 13.76 -30.42
CA TYR A 128 -19.07 14.23 -30.77
C TYR A 128 -19.15 15.54 -31.54
N SER A 129 -18.22 16.46 -31.24
CA SER A 129 -18.21 17.83 -31.76
C SER A 129 -16.80 18.24 -32.19
N VAL A 130 -16.65 19.43 -32.76
CA VAL A 130 -15.33 20.02 -33.04
C VAL A 130 -14.53 20.21 -31.74
N ALA A 131 -15.19 20.52 -30.63
CA ALA A 131 -14.55 20.69 -29.32
C ALA A 131 -14.23 19.35 -28.63
N ALA A 132 -15.00 18.29 -28.94
CA ALA A 132 -14.76 16.94 -28.44
C ALA A 132 -14.83 15.88 -29.56
N PRO A 133 -13.80 15.81 -30.42
CA PRO A 133 -13.77 14.90 -31.54
C PRO A 133 -13.46 13.46 -31.09
N VAL A 134 -13.94 12.47 -31.84
CA VAL A 134 -13.81 11.02 -31.52
C VAL A 134 -12.35 10.64 -31.30
N GLU A 135 -11.47 11.19 -32.13
CA GLU A 135 -10.03 10.93 -32.18
C GLU A 135 -9.30 11.41 -30.91
N ILE A 136 -9.92 12.27 -30.10
CA ILE A 136 -9.39 12.71 -28.81
C ILE A 136 -10.09 11.95 -27.66
N VAL A 137 -11.41 11.83 -27.72
CA VAL A 137 -12.22 11.26 -26.63
C VAL A 137 -11.93 9.78 -26.40
N LEU A 138 -11.80 8.98 -27.47
CA LEU A 138 -11.55 7.54 -27.31
C LEU A 138 -10.14 7.25 -26.77
N PRO A 139 -9.06 7.90 -27.27
CA PRO A 139 -7.73 7.77 -26.65
C PRO A 139 -7.67 8.29 -25.21
N LEU A 140 -8.44 9.33 -24.86
CA LEU A 140 -8.54 9.82 -23.49
C LEU A 140 -9.06 8.73 -22.54
N ARG A 141 -10.12 8.02 -22.93
CA ARG A 141 -10.68 6.87 -22.17
C ARG A 141 -9.62 5.79 -21.95
N ALA A 142 -8.95 5.39 -23.03
CA ALA A 142 -7.91 4.37 -22.96
C ALA A 142 -6.75 4.80 -22.04
N SER A 143 -6.36 6.07 -22.11
CA SER A 143 -5.32 6.65 -21.25
C SER A 143 -5.72 6.66 -19.78
N LEU A 144 -6.97 7.01 -19.45
CA LEU A 144 -7.48 6.99 -18.09
C LEU A 144 -7.43 5.57 -17.50
N ILE A 145 -7.92 4.58 -18.25
CA ILE A 145 -7.87 3.17 -17.85
C ILE A 145 -6.42 2.72 -17.62
N ALA A 146 -5.55 2.95 -18.60
CA ALA A 146 -4.15 2.51 -18.54
C ALA A 146 -3.39 3.13 -17.36
N ARG A 147 -3.58 4.43 -17.11
CA ARG A 147 -2.91 5.12 -16.00
C ARG A 147 -3.45 4.71 -14.64
N ALA A 148 -4.77 4.53 -14.51
CA ALA A 148 -5.38 4.02 -13.29
C ALA A 148 -4.87 2.60 -12.97
N GLN A 149 -4.79 1.72 -13.98
CA GLN A 149 -4.22 0.38 -13.83
C GLN A 149 -2.73 0.42 -13.46
N SER A 150 -1.94 1.31 -14.07
CA SER A 150 -0.53 1.49 -13.71
C SER A 150 -0.35 1.95 -12.27
N ALA A 151 -1.16 2.92 -11.82
CA ALA A 151 -1.14 3.38 -10.43
C ALA A 151 -1.54 2.26 -9.46
N LYS A 152 -2.57 1.47 -9.81
CA LYS A 152 -2.99 0.29 -9.02
C LYS A 152 -1.89 -0.76 -8.93
N ALA A 153 -1.21 -1.06 -10.04
CA ALA A 153 -0.08 -1.99 -10.04
C ALA A 153 1.08 -1.48 -9.17
N GLY A 154 1.32 -0.17 -9.14
CA GLY A 154 2.27 0.45 -8.22
C GLY A 154 1.87 0.26 -6.76
N LEU A 155 0.61 0.52 -6.43
CA LEU A 155 0.05 0.30 -5.10
C LEU A 155 0.17 -1.17 -4.66
N ASP A 156 -0.10 -2.12 -5.55
CA ASP A 156 -0.03 -3.56 -5.25
C ASP A 156 1.39 -4.00 -4.94
N ARG A 157 2.39 -3.50 -5.68
CA ARG A 157 3.80 -3.77 -5.37
C ARG A 157 4.21 -3.20 -4.01
N LEU A 158 3.76 -1.99 -3.68
CA LEU A 158 4.00 -1.43 -2.36
C LEU A 158 3.33 -2.31 -1.29
N LEU A 159 2.08 -2.72 -1.51
CA LEU A 159 1.32 -3.58 -0.60
C LEU A 159 1.97 -4.93 -0.36
N MET A 160 2.62 -5.54 -1.36
CA MET A 160 3.36 -6.80 -1.18
C MET A 160 4.41 -6.67 -0.07
N THR A 161 5.08 -5.52 0.02
CA THR A 161 6.06 -5.25 1.09
C THR A 161 5.42 -5.10 2.47
N PHE A 162 4.12 -4.76 2.54
CA PHE A 162 3.36 -4.65 3.78
C PHE A 162 2.60 -5.93 4.17
N SER A 163 2.50 -6.90 3.26
CA SER A 163 1.52 -7.99 3.35
C SER A 163 1.72 -8.95 4.53
N ASP A 164 0.62 -9.53 5.00
CA ASP A 164 0.60 -10.61 6.00
C ASP A 164 1.54 -11.78 5.64
N ALA A 165 1.64 -12.15 4.36
CA ALA A 165 2.54 -13.22 3.92
C ALA A 165 4.01 -12.87 4.19
N TYR A 166 4.43 -11.65 3.83
CA TYR A 166 5.78 -11.18 4.09
C TYR A 166 6.08 -11.11 5.60
N ARG A 167 5.10 -10.63 6.39
CA ARG A 167 5.23 -10.64 7.86
C ARG A 167 5.35 -12.06 8.41
N LYS A 168 4.53 -13.01 7.93
CA LYS A 168 4.58 -14.42 8.35
C LYS A 168 5.90 -15.09 8.01
N ASP A 169 6.50 -14.78 6.87
CA ASP A 169 7.82 -15.30 6.50
C ASP A 169 8.91 -14.74 7.42
N LEU A 170 8.86 -13.43 7.72
CA LEU A 170 9.78 -12.81 8.69
C LEU A 170 9.64 -13.43 10.08
N ILE A 171 8.41 -13.67 10.52
CA ILE A 171 8.09 -14.32 11.81
C ILE A 171 8.54 -15.78 11.81
N GLY A 172 8.28 -16.52 10.73
CA GLY A 172 8.63 -17.92 10.56
C GLY A 172 10.13 -18.16 10.52
N SER A 173 10.92 -17.16 10.11
CA SER A 173 12.39 -17.19 10.22
C SER A 173 12.90 -17.13 11.67
N GLY A 174 12.03 -16.82 12.66
CA GLY A 174 12.35 -16.86 14.08
C GLY A 174 13.21 -15.71 14.60
N SER A 175 13.43 -14.64 13.82
CA SER A 175 14.26 -13.50 14.22
C SER A 175 13.40 -12.25 14.55
N PRO A 176 13.24 -11.90 15.84
CA PRO A 176 12.63 -10.63 16.25
C PRO A 176 13.33 -9.40 15.65
N ASP A 177 14.63 -9.50 15.39
CA ASP A 177 15.42 -8.43 14.77
C ASP A 177 14.97 -8.16 13.33
N ALA A 178 14.60 -9.21 12.57
CA ALA A 178 14.09 -9.05 11.20
C ALA A 178 12.73 -8.34 11.16
N PHE A 179 11.84 -8.62 12.12
CA PHE A 179 10.56 -7.92 12.23
C PHE A 179 10.72 -6.47 12.71
N ARG A 180 11.66 -6.20 13.61
CA ARG A 180 12.03 -4.84 14.00
C ARG A 180 12.52 -4.03 12.80
N ASP A 181 13.48 -4.55 12.06
CA ASP A 181 14.10 -3.86 10.93
C ASP A 181 13.06 -3.62 9.82
N TYR A 182 12.16 -4.59 9.62
CA TYR A 182 10.97 -4.42 8.80
C TYR A 182 10.14 -3.21 9.26
N LEU A 183 9.66 -3.18 10.52
CA LEU A 183 8.81 -2.09 11.02
C LEU A 183 9.46 -0.71 10.89
N LEU A 184 10.77 -0.62 11.11
CA LEU A 184 11.51 0.63 10.97
C LEU A 184 11.67 1.05 9.50
N SER A 185 11.86 0.11 8.58
CA SER A 185 11.97 0.38 7.14
C SER A 185 10.64 0.82 6.48
N LEU A 186 9.50 0.47 7.09
CA LEU A 186 8.18 0.79 6.54
C LEU A 186 7.89 2.30 6.53
N HIS A 187 8.50 3.06 7.43
CA HIS A 187 8.21 4.48 7.58
C HIS A 187 8.49 5.24 6.28
N GLU A 188 9.63 4.98 5.64
CA GLU A 188 10.03 5.63 4.39
C GLU A 188 9.04 5.36 3.25
N LYS A 189 8.38 4.18 3.27
CA LYS A 189 7.45 3.75 2.22
C LYS A 189 6.00 4.17 2.48
N LEU A 190 5.67 4.57 3.71
CA LEU A 190 4.31 4.84 4.13
C LEU A 190 3.73 6.07 3.43
N TYR A 191 4.56 7.09 3.22
CA TYR A 191 4.19 8.29 2.49
C TYR A 191 3.78 7.97 1.05
N ASP A 192 4.66 7.30 0.30
CA ASP A 192 4.42 6.92 -1.10
C ASP A 192 3.18 6.05 -1.23
N PHE A 193 3.03 5.07 -0.33
CA PHE A 193 1.82 4.24 -0.28
C PHE A 193 0.57 5.10 -0.12
N GLY A 194 0.59 5.99 0.87
CA GLY A 194 -0.55 6.82 1.20
C GLY A 194 -0.93 7.77 0.05
N VAL A 195 0.06 8.36 -0.62
CA VAL A 195 -0.15 9.23 -1.79
C VAL A 195 -0.81 8.46 -2.93
N VAL A 196 -0.23 7.31 -3.32
CA VAL A 196 -0.76 6.50 -4.43
C VAL A 196 -2.17 6.00 -4.12
N TYR A 197 -2.42 5.52 -2.90
CA TYR A 197 -3.76 5.10 -2.47
C TYR A 197 -4.76 6.27 -2.49
N GLY A 198 -4.36 7.44 -1.99
CA GLY A 198 -5.22 8.64 -1.97
C GLY A 198 -5.60 9.11 -3.37
N ILE A 199 -4.65 9.08 -4.32
CA ILE A 199 -4.90 9.38 -5.73
C ILE A 199 -5.92 8.41 -6.32
N LEU A 200 -5.75 7.11 -6.09
CA LEU A 200 -6.69 6.08 -6.57
C LEU A 200 -8.08 6.23 -5.95
N GLU A 201 -8.18 6.49 -4.64
CA GLU A 201 -9.46 6.78 -3.98
C GLU A 201 -10.14 8.02 -4.56
N GLN A 202 -9.38 9.07 -4.87
CA GLN A 202 -9.92 10.29 -5.48
C GLN A 202 -10.46 10.01 -6.88
N ILE A 203 -9.72 9.29 -7.72
CA ILE A 203 -10.14 8.95 -9.08
C ILE A 203 -11.42 8.12 -9.05
N VAL A 204 -11.41 7.04 -8.27
CA VAL A 204 -12.55 6.12 -8.16
C VAL A 204 -13.73 6.83 -7.53
N GLY A 205 -13.53 7.57 -6.43
CA GLY A 205 -14.60 8.29 -5.74
C GLY A 205 -15.23 9.38 -6.61
N TYR A 206 -14.43 10.14 -7.36
CA TYR A 206 -14.93 11.16 -8.27
C TYR A 206 -15.72 10.54 -9.44
N TRP A 207 -15.24 9.44 -10.00
CA TRP A 207 -15.98 8.68 -11.02
C TRP A 207 -17.29 8.09 -10.47
N GLU A 208 -17.24 7.47 -9.29
CA GLU A 208 -18.40 6.91 -8.60
C GLU A 208 -19.47 7.98 -8.38
N TYR A 209 -19.08 9.17 -7.95
CA TYR A 209 -20.00 10.30 -7.73
C TYR A 209 -20.74 10.70 -9.02
N TRP A 210 -20.03 10.82 -10.14
CA TRP A 210 -20.62 11.29 -11.39
C TRP A 210 -21.37 10.20 -12.15
N PHE A 211 -20.80 9.00 -12.26
CA PHE A 211 -21.32 7.96 -13.15
C PHE A 211 -22.14 6.91 -12.42
N ILE A 212 -21.66 6.41 -11.28
CA ILE A 212 -22.27 5.25 -10.62
C ILE A 212 -23.45 5.70 -9.75
N SER A 213 -23.22 6.64 -8.83
CA SER A 213 -24.24 7.14 -7.90
C SER A 213 -25.39 7.85 -8.60
N ARG A 214 -25.16 8.40 -9.80
CA ARG A 214 -26.17 9.08 -10.62
C ARG A 214 -26.71 8.21 -11.76
N GLY A 215 -26.21 6.99 -11.92
CA GLY A 215 -26.63 6.08 -12.99
C GLY A 215 -26.35 6.61 -14.41
N LEU A 216 -25.35 7.48 -14.59
CA LEU A 216 -25.00 7.99 -15.91
C LEU A 216 -24.28 6.90 -16.70
N THR A 217 -25.00 6.31 -17.65
CA THR A 217 -24.47 5.27 -18.55
C THR A 217 -24.22 5.79 -19.97
N HIS A 218 -24.79 6.95 -20.30
CA HIS A 218 -24.68 7.61 -21.60
C HIS A 218 -24.39 9.09 -21.35
N VAL A 219 -23.32 9.62 -21.95
CA VAL A 219 -22.91 11.02 -21.75
C VAL A 219 -22.44 11.69 -23.04
N PRO A 220 -22.62 13.02 -23.18
CA PRO A 220 -22.01 13.77 -24.27
C PRO A 220 -20.48 13.68 -24.25
N ALA A 221 -19.87 13.74 -25.44
CA ALA A 221 -18.43 13.67 -25.64
C ALA A 221 -17.66 14.76 -24.87
N GLU A 222 -18.16 15.99 -24.87
CA GLU A 222 -17.55 17.11 -24.14
C GLU A 222 -17.56 16.89 -22.62
N PHE A 223 -18.67 16.38 -22.07
CA PHE A 223 -18.77 16.06 -20.65
C PHE A 223 -17.78 14.96 -20.24
N PHE A 224 -17.73 13.86 -21.01
CA PHE A 224 -16.76 12.80 -20.78
C PHE A 224 -15.32 13.33 -20.87
N MET A 225 -15.04 14.18 -21.86
CA MET A 225 -13.72 14.76 -22.05
C MET A 225 -13.30 15.65 -20.87
N GLY A 226 -14.20 16.47 -20.34
CA GLY A 226 -13.94 17.28 -19.15
C GLY A 226 -13.55 16.41 -17.96
N ILE A 227 -14.41 15.46 -17.58
CA ILE A 227 -14.14 14.54 -16.46
C ILE A 227 -12.86 13.72 -16.69
N GLY A 228 -12.66 13.20 -17.90
CA GLY A 228 -11.48 12.41 -18.23
C GLY A 228 -10.17 13.21 -18.12
N ARG A 229 -10.17 14.49 -18.51
CA ARG A 229 -9.01 15.38 -18.36
C ARG A 229 -8.73 15.70 -16.89
N ASP A 230 -9.76 16.03 -16.12
CA ASP A 230 -9.62 16.32 -14.69
C ASP A 230 -9.02 15.12 -13.96
N LEU A 231 -9.55 13.92 -14.22
CA LEU A 231 -9.03 12.69 -13.63
C LEU A 231 -7.59 12.40 -14.07
N LEU A 232 -7.26 12.56 -15.34
CA LEU A 232 -5.89 12.37 -15.84
C LEU A 232 -4.88 13.33 -15.24
N GLY A 233 -5.28 14.58 -14.95
CA GLY A 233 -4.43 15.54 -14.24
C GLY A 233 -4.08 15.09 -12.82
N VAL A 234 -4.98 14.35 -12.16
CA VAL A 234 -4.74 13.77 -10.83
C VAL A 234 -3.82 12.54 -10.89
N VAL A 235 -3.91 11.73 -11.96
CA VAL A 235 -3.08 10.50 -12.15
C VAL A 235 -1.73 10.78 -12.82
N ASP A 236 -1.37 12.04 -13.07
CA ASP A 236 -0.16 12.35 -13.85
C ASP A 236 1.11 11.95 -13.06
N PRO A 237 2.13 11.33 -13.71
CA PRO A 237 3.35 10.87 -13.05
C PRO A 237 4.12 11.96 -12.32
N THR A 238 3.94 13.23 -12.71
CA THR A 238 4.53 14.40 -12.01
C THR A 238 3.93 14.60 -10.62
N THR A 239 2.65 14.29 -10.44
CA THR A 239 1.95 14.27 -9.15
C THR A 239 2.29 13.00 -8.36
N ILE A 240 2.50 11.88 -9.06
CA ILE A 240 2.87 10.59 -8.47
C ILE A 240 4.38 10.50 -8.17
N GLY A 241 5.25 11.35 -8.72
CA GLY A 241 6.69 11.26 -8.45
C GLY A 241 7.58 12.35 -9.06
N GLN A 242 7.99 13.31 -8.23
CA GLN A 242 9.42 13.62 -8.08
C GLN A 242 10.07 12.84 -6.91
N SER A 243 9.30 12.05 -6.15
CA SER A 243 9.82 11.25 -5.03
C SER A 243 9.45 9.76 -5.02
N ALA A 244 8.37 9.31 -5.70
CA ALA A 244 7.83 7.95 -5.50
C ALA A 244 8.13 6.92 -6.61
N LEU A 245 9.00 7.24 -7.58
CA LEU A 245 9.50 6.25 -8.53
C LEU A 245 11.03 6.29 -8.49
N PRO A 246 11.72 5.20 -8.12
CA PRO A 246 13.12 5.07 -8.44
C PRO A 246 13.26 5.27 -9.96
N SER A 247 14.15 6.15 -10.38
CA SER A 247 14.54 6.24 -11.79
C SER A 247 15.15 4.89 -12.18
N PHE A 248 14.33 3.98 -12.71
CA PHE A 248 14.80 2.68 -13.12
C PHE A 248 15.56 2.82 -14.45
N ARG A 249 16.89 2.78 -14.35
CA ARG A 249 17.77 2.36 -15.45
C ARG A 249 17.46 0.88 -15.72
N GLU A 250 17.24 0.53 -16.98
CA GLU A 250 17.16 -0.88 -17.40
C GLU A 250 18.41 -1.64 -16.95
N PRO A 251 18.29 -2.90 -16.48
CA PRO A 251 19.45 -3.72 -16.17
C PRO A 251 20.25 -3.98 -17.45
N GLU A 252 21.52 -3.60 -17.42
CA GLU A 252 22.49 -3.89 -18.46
C GLU A 252 22.50 -5.41 -18.75
N PRO A 253 22.37 -5.83 -20.02
CA PRO A 253 22.30 -7.25 -20.35
C PRO A 253 23.62 -7.93 -19.96
N ALA A 254 23.49 -9.01 -19.17
CA ALA A 254 24.62 -9.79 -18.68
C ALA A 254 25.60 -10.16 -19.81
N PRO A 255 26.92 -10.09 -19.57
CA PRO A 255 27.92 -10.45 -20.57
C PRO A 255 27.77 -11.94 -20.91
N ARG A 256 27.67 -12.22 -22.22
CA ARG A 256 27.58 -13.58 -22.75
C ARG A 256 28.80 -14.40 -22.30
N PRO A 257 28.62 -15.65 -21.84
CA PRO A 257 29.74 -16.51 -21.49
C PRO A 257 30.60 -16.75 -22.74
N VAL A 258 31.88 -16.41 -22.63
CA VAL A 258 32.91 -16.71 -23.62
C VAL A 258 33.00 -18.23 -23.74
N ALA A 259 32.76 -18.74 -24.95
CA ALA A 259 32.93 -20.14 -25.26
C ALA A 259 34.36 -20.58 -24.94
N ALA A 260 34.52 -21.50 -23.98
CA ALA A 260 35.79 -22.16 -23.72
C ALA A 260 36.14 -23.00 -24.96
N ALA A 261 37.10 -22.51 -25.74
CA ALA A 261 37.73 -23.26 -26.82
C ALA A 261 38.39 -24.51 -26.24
N GLY A 262 38.04 -25.67 -26.77
CA GLY A 262 38.49 -26.97 -26.31
C GLY A 262 40.00 -27.15 -26.43
N ALA A 263 40.62 -27.54 -25.32
CA ALA A 263 41.91 -28.20 -25.31
C ALA A 263 41.69 -29.68 -25.67
N GLY A 264 41.77 -29.99 -26.97
CA GLY A 264 41.86 -31.35 -27.48
C GLY A 264 43.31 -31.85 -27.36
N ALA A 265 43.51 -32.82 -26.48
CA ALA A 265 44.79 -33.45 -26.19
C ALA A 265 45.37 -34.18 -27.41
N ALA A 266 46.66 -34.00 -27.62
CA ALA A 266 47.51 -34.83 -28.46
C ALA A 266 48.12 -35.98 -27.64
N HIS A 267 48.47 -37.06 -28.35
CA HIS A 267 49.33 -38.19 -27.98
C HIS A 267 48.77 -39.33 -27.12
N ALA A 268 48.52 -40.47 -27.78
CA ALA A 268 49.29 -41.70 -27.53
C ALA A 268 49.14 -42.69 -28.70
N VAL A 269 50.23 -42.88 -29.43
CA VAL A 269 50.52 -44.03 -30.29
C VAL A 269 51.25 -45.04 -29.42
N LEU A 270 50.78 -46.29 -29.34
CA LEU A 270 51.60 -47.48 -29.12
C LEU A 270 50.79 -48.77 -29.35
N VAL A 271 51.33 -49.58 -30.26
CA VAL A 271 51.00 -50.95 -30.71
C VAL A 271 49.91 -51.07 -31.78
#